data_AF-A0A8B8IAZ0-F1
#
_entry.id   AF-A0A8B8IAZ0-F1
#
_cell.length_a   1.000
_cell.length_b   1.000
_cell.length_c   1.000
_cell.angle_alpha   90.00
_cell.angle_beta   90.00
_cell.angle_gamma   90.00
#
_symmetry.space_group_name_H-M   'P 1'
#
loop_
_entity.id
_entity.type
_entity.pdbx_description
1 polymer ?
#
loop_
_entity_poly.entity_id
_entity_poly.type
_entity_poly.pdbx_seq_one_letter_code
_entity_poly.pdbx_strand_id
1 'polypeptide(L)'
;MAWTRTVLLLTALYISRCGGHDVAKRGLIFPPTSLYGTFLAIAVPLDIPDRNVFVSYNFESNYAVISNITQIDEVIFPNLPVVTARHSRSITRELAYTTLETKFKEHGMEGKSCMLRNICEAAETPLHHNGLLGHIMHIVFTPSSSKEEGLDDEYYQAEADGLRGDCDKYLDLCPFSLFDVVTRLVEIRH
;
A
#
# COMPACT_ATOMS: atom_id res chain seq x y z
N MET A 1 4.32 -53.81 51.86
CA MET A 1 5.04 -53.63 50.58
C MET A 1 4.08 -52.99 49.59
N ALA A 2 4.51 -51.86 49.03
CA ALA A 2 3.73 -50.91 48.27
C ALA A 2 3.20 -51.51 46.96
N TRP A 3 1.90 -51.34 46.70
CA TRP A 3 1.35 -51.35 45.36
C TRP A 3 1.16 -49.90 44.94
N THR A 4 2.15 -49.35 44.24
CA THR A 4 2.07 -48.02 43.62
C THR A 4 1.03 -48.06 42.50
N ARG A 5 -0.17 -47.57 42.80
CA ARG A 5 -1.18 -47.21 41.79
C ARG A 5 -0.76 -45.89 41.15
N THR A 6 -0.02 -45.97 40.07
CA THR A 6 0.29 -44.81 39.22
C THR A 6 -0.99 -44.45 38.46
N VAL A 7 -1.76 -43.50 38.99
CA VAL A 7 -2.91 -42.92 38.28
C VAL A 7 -2.34 -41.95 37.24
N LEU A 8 -2.24 -42.41 36.00
CA LEU A 8 -1.99 -41.56 34.83
C LEU A 8 -3.23 -40.69 34.61
N LEU A 9 -3.21 -39.47 35.15
CA LEU A 9 -4.13 -38.39 34.76
C LEU A 9 -3.69 -37.87 33.39
N LEU A 10 -4.23 -38.46 32.32
CA LEU A 10 -4.22 -37.87 30.99
C LEU A 10 -5.14 -36.65 31.00
N THR A 11 -4.61 -35.49 31.35
CA THR A 11 -5.25 -34.21 31.04
C THR A 11 -5.22 -34.02 29.54
N ALA A 12 -6.33 -34.36 28.87
CA ALA A 12 -6.57 -33.93 27.51
C ALA A 12 -6.58 -32.39 27.51
N LEU A 13 -5.49 -31.79 27.04
CA LEU A 13 -5.48 -30.38 26.69
C LEU A 13 -6.45 -30.23 25.51
N TYR A 14 -7.69 -29.82 25.82
CA TYR A 14 -8.62 -29.36 24.81
C TYR A 14 -7.98 -28.10 24.21
N ILE A 15 -7.29 -28.25 23.09
CA ILE A 15 -6.92 -27.14 22.23
C ILE A 15 -8.26 -26.65 21.67
N SER A 16 -8.89 -25.73 22.40
CA SER A 16 -9.98 -24.93 21.88
C SER A 16 -9.46 -24.31 20.59
N ARG A 17 -10.00 -24.75 19.45
CA ARG A 17 -9.82 -24.05 18.18
C ARG A 17 -10.13 -22.58 18.45
N CYS A 18 -9.10 -21.74 18.35
CA CYS A 18 -9.30 -20.30 18.33
C CYS A 18 -10.16 -20.04 17.11
N GLY A 19 -11.47 -19.87 17.30
CA GLY A 19 -12.38 -19.48 16.24
C GLY A 19 -11.85 -18.17 15.67
N GLY A 20 -11.71 -18.11 14.35
CA GLY A 20 -11.26 -16.90 13.67
C GLY A 20 -12.03 -15.71 14.22
N HIS A 21 -11.30 -14.75 14.79
CA HIS A 21 -11.91 -13.49 15.19
C HIS A 21 -12.36 -12.79 13.91
N ASP A 22 -13.67 -12.80 13.65
CA ASP A 22 -14.28 -11.89 12.67
C ASP A 22 -14.18 -10.48 13.26
N VAL A 23 -13.10 -9.79 12.89
CA VAL A 23 -12.91 -8.38 13.23
C VAL A 23 -14.03 -7.61 12.53
N ALA A 24 -15.02 -7.17 13.30
CA ALA A 24 -16.08 -6.32 12.79
C ALA A 24 -15.48 -5.07 12.14
N LYS A 25 -15.76 -4.86 10.85
CA LYS A 25 -15.27 -3.70 10.08
C LYS A 25 -15.74 -2.42 10.79
N ARG A 26 -14.79 -1.61 11.27
CA ARG A 26 -15.07 -0.34 11.94
C ARG A 26 -15.14 0.78 10.90
N GLY A 27 -16.25 1.51 10.87
CA GLY A 27 -16.38 2.72 10.06
C GLY A 27 -16.13 3.96 10.92
N LEU A 28 -15.39 4.93 10.40
CA LEU A 28 -15.21 6.24 11.03
C LEU A 28 -16.36 7.15 10.58
N ILE A 29 -17.30 7.45 11.49
CA ILE A 29 -18.43 8.36 11.25
C ILE A 29 -18.25 9.58 12.14
N PHE A 30 -18.44 10.76 11.58
CA PHE A 30 -18.25 12.02 12.29
C PHE A 30 -19.59 12.65 12.70
N PRO A 31 -19.64 13.41 13.81
CA PRO A 31 -20.83 14.16 14.20
C PRO A 31 -21.30 15.12 13.10
N PRO A 32 -22.62 15.37 12.97
CA PRO A 32 -23.13 16.36 12.03
C PRO A 32 -22.47 17.71 12.29
N THR A 33 -22.18 18.47 11.23
CA THR A 33 -21.44 19.76 11.22
C THR A 33 -19.93 19.70 11.39
N SER A 34 -19.34 18.50 11.49
CA SER A 34 -17.88 18.36 11.45
C SER A 34 -17.34 18.74 10.06
N LEU A 35 -16.13 19.29 10.01
CA LEU A 35 -15.41 19.61 8.78
C LEU A 35 -14.03 18.93 8.83
N TYR A 36 -13.60 18.39 7.70
CA TYR A 36 -12.25 17.87 7.52
C TYR A 36 -11.46 18.87 6.68
N GLY A 37 -10.47 19.49 7.32
CA GLY A 37 -9.54 20.42 6.68
C GLY A 37 -8.25 19.71 6.26
N THR A 38 -7.85 19.87 5.00
CA THR A 38 -6.53 19.51 4.49
C THR A 38 -5.76 20.77 4.13
N PHE A 39 -4.52 20.84 4.59
CA PHE A 39 -3.61 21.93 4.27
C PHE A 39 -2.31 21.39 3.67
N LEU A 40 -1.95 21.86 2.48
CA LEU A 40 -0.72 21.52 1.77
C LEU A 40 0.07 22.81 1.54
N ALA A 41 1.30 22.87 2.04
CA ALA A 41 2.22 23.98 1.80
C ALA A 41 3.47 23.48 1.06
N ILE A 42 3.74 24.08 -0.10
CA ILE A 42 4.95 23.84 -0.88
C ILE A 42 5.83 25.08 -0.76
N ALA A 43 7.01 24.94 -0.14
CA ALA A 43 7.98 26.03 0.00
C ALA A 43 9.22 25.76 -0.86
N VAL A 44 9.49 26.65 -1.81
CA VAL A 44 10.63 26.58 -2.71
C VAL A 44 11.63 27.70 -2.35
N PRO A 45 12.90 27.37 -2.04
CA PRO A 45 13.92 28.38 -1.81
C PRO A 45 14.26 29.11 -3.12
N LEU A 46 14.47 30.43 -3.03
CA LEU A 46 15.02 31.21 -4.14
C LEU A 46 16.49 31.54 -3.85
N ASP A 47 17.38 31.18 -4.78
CA ASP A 47 18.79 31.52 -4.69
C ASP A 47 19.01 33.00 -5.01
N ILE A 48 19.15 33.82 -3.97
CA ILE A 48 19.48 35.24 -4.06
C ILE A 48 20.74 35.50 -3.20
N PRO A 49 21.75 36.22 -3.72
CA PRO A 49 22.93 36.59 -2.94
C PRO A 49 22.54 37.37 -1.67
N ASP A 50 23.18 37.04 -0.56
CA ASP A 50 23.05 37.72 0.75
C ASP A 50 21.65 37.72 1.39
N ARG A 51 20.68 36.95 0.88
CA ARG A 51 19.33 36.85 1.45
C ARG A 51 18.72 35.47 1.29
N ASN A 52 18.14 34.94 2.36
CA ASN A 52 17.35 33.71 2.31
C ASN A 52 15.88 34.05 2.11
N VAL A 53 15.37 33.82 0.91
CA VAL A 53 13.96 34.06 0.55
C VAL A 53 13.34 32.74 0.11
N PHE A 54 12.13 32.46 0.59
CA PHE A 54 11.36 31.28 0.21
C PHE A 54 10.02 31.73 -0.38
N VAL A 55 9.62 31.11 -1.49
CA VAL A 55 8.27 31.24 -2.04
C VAL A 55 7.46 30.07 -1.53
N SER A 56 6.32 30.35 -0.89
CA SER A 56 5.41 29.30 -0.44
C SER A 56 4.06 29.38 -1.15
N TYR A 57 3.61 28.23 -1.64
CA TYR A 57 2.26 28.00 -2.14
C TYR A 57 1.50 27.25 -1.07
N ASN A 58 0.42 27.84 -0.56
CA ASN A 58 -0.40 27.25 0.49
C ASN A 58 -1.78 26.93 -0.09
N PHE A 59 -2.17 25.67 -0.01
CA PHE A 59 -3.44 25.15 -0.47
C PHE A 59 -4.23 24.69 0.73
N GLU A 60 -5.39 25.30 0.96
CA GLU A 60 -6.31 24.89 2.01
C GLU A 60 -7.58 24.36 1.35
N SER A 61 -8.08 23.24 1.88
CA SER A 61 -9.36 22.69 1.47
C SER A 61 -10.13 22.20 2.67
N ASN A 62 -11.40 22.60 2.77
CA ASN A 62 -12.30 22.24 3.86
C ASN A 62 -13.47 21.45 3.28
N TYR A 63 -13.55 20.16 3.61
CA TYR A 63 -14.57 19.25 3.12
C TYR A 63 -15.57 18.93 4.23
N ALA A 64 -16.86 18.93 3.90
CA ALA A 64 -17.87 18.35 4.77
C ALA A 64 -17.59 16.86 4.94
N VAL A 65 -17.55 16.38 6.18
CA VAL A 65 -17.33 14.95 6.44
C VAL A 65 -18.63 14.17 6.35
N ILE A 66 -18.45 12.87 6.16
CA ILE A 66 -19.55 11.91 6.06
C ILE A 66 -20.14 11.67 7.47
N SER A 67 -21.42 12.02 7.61
CA SER A 67 -22.19 11.80 8.85
C SER A 67 -23.02 10.52 8.80
N ASN A 68 -23.11 9.85 7.64
CA ASN A 68 -23.89 8.62 7.47
C ASN A 68 -23.18 7.61 6.55
N ILE A 69 -23.22 6.32 6.91
CA ILE A 69 -22.57 5.21 6.19
C ILE A 69 -23.07 5.12 4.74
N THR A 70 -24.33 5.47 4.47
CA THR A 70 -24.91 5.41 3.12
C THR A 70 -24.32 6.45 2.16
N GLN A 71 -23.76 7.55 2.67
CA GLN A 71 -23.14 8.60 1.84
C GLN A 71 -21.76 8.19 1.31
N ILE A 72 -21.11 7.21 1.94
CA ILE A 72 -19.79 6.70 1.52
C ILE A 72 -19.87 6.08 0.12
N ASP A 73 -20.95 5.37 -0.16
CA ASP A 73 -21.08 4.58 -1.38
C ASP A 73 -21.27 5.47 -2.63
N GLU A 74 -21.82 6.68 -2.48
CA GLU A 74 -22.08 7.63 -3.58
C GLU A 74 -20.83 8.42 -4.01
N VAL A 75 -19.95 8.77 -3.07
CA VAL A 75 -18.78 9.62 -3.34
C VAL A 75 -17.58 8.83 -3.85
N ILE A 76 -17.41 7.59 -3.37
CA ILE A 76 -16.21 6.77 -3.69
C ILE A 76 -16.42 5.92 -4.94
N PHE A 77 -17.64 5.43 -5.20
CA PHE A 77 -17.93 4.55 -6.33
C PHE A 77 -19.20 5.00 -7.09
N PRO A 78 -19.15 6.14 -7.78
CA PRO A 78 -20.27 6.55 -8.61
C PRO A 78 -20.49 5.44 -9.66
N ASN A 79 -21.67 4.81 -9.63
CA ASN A 79 -22.16 3.75 -10.54
C ASN A 79 -21.95 2.27 -10.14
N LEU A 80 -21.56 1.92 -8.90
CA LEU A 80 -21.51 0.51 -8.48
C LEU A 80 -22.83 0.05 -7.80
N PRO A 81 -23.43 -1.11 -8.16
CA PRO A 81 -24.67 -1.58 -7.53
C PRO A 81 -24.47 -1.89 -6.04
N VAL A 82 -25.37 -1.32 -5.20
CA VAL A 82 -25.40 -1.33 -3.72
C VAL A 82 -25.14 -2.71 -3.08
N VAL A 83 -25.48 -3.80 -3.77
CA VAL A 83 -25.29 -5.18 -3.26
C VAL A 83 -23.81 -5.58 -3.20
N THR A 84 -22.95 -4.97 -4.01
CA THR A 84 -21.49 -5.26 -4.06
C THR A 84 -20.66 -4.34 -3.14
N ALA A 85 -21.20 -3.16 -2.76
CA ALA A 85 -20.51 -2.16 -1.95
C ALA A 85 -20.17 -2.63 -0.51
N ARG A 86 -20.86 -3.65 0.01
CA ARG A 86 -20.54 -4.23 1.33
C ARG A 86 -19.29 -5.11 1.32
N HIS A 87 -18.83 -5.58 0.16
CA HIS A 87 -17.69 -6.50 0.06
C HIS A 87 -16.35 -5.81 -0.22
N SER A 88 -16.32 -4.63 -0.84
CA SER A 88 -15.10 -4.01 -1.40
C SER A 88 -14.65 -2.70 -0.74
N ARG A 89 -14.60 -2.65 0.59
CA ARG A 89 -14.01 -1.50 1.34
C ARG A 89 -12.52 -1.67 1.68
N SER A 90 -11.84 -2.62 1.04
CA SER A 90 -10.38 -2.74 1.08
C SER A 90 -9.86 -2.39 -0.30
N ILE A 91 -8.85 -1.51 -0.38
CA ILE A 91 -8.01 -1.41 -1.57
C ILE A 91 -7.33 -2.78 -1.67
N THR A 92 -7.81 -3.62 -2.59
CA THR A 92 -7.18 -4.91 -2.91
C THR A 92 -5.97 -4.66 -3.78
N ARG A 93 -5.05 -5.61 -3.77
CA ARG A 93 -3.86 -5.53 -4.63
C ARG A 93 -4.23 -5.70 -6.08
N GLU A 94 -5.22 -6.54 -6.35
CA GLU A 94 -5.81 -6.67 -7.68
C GLU A 94 -6.27 -5.31 -8.22
N LEU A 95 -6.97 -4.52 -7.41
CA LEU A 95 -7.42 -3.17 -7.79
C LEU A 95 -6.24 -2.22 -7.97
N ALA A 96 -5.27 -2.23 -7.05
CA ALA A 96 -4.09 -1.39 -7.14
C ALA A 96 -3.27 -1.68 -8.40
N TYR A 97 -3.05 -2.96 -8.71
CA TYR A 97 -2.24 -3.41 -9.86
C TYR A 97 -2.97 -3.10 -11.15
N THR A 98 -4.27 -3.39 -11.24
CA THR A 98 -5.09 -3.02 -12.42
C THR A 98 -5.03 -1.52 -12.70
N THR A 99 -5.10 -0.70 -11.64
CA THR A 99 -5.04 0.76 -11.77
C THR A 99 -3.66 1.22 -12.25
N LEU A 100 -2.59 0.71 -11.62
CA LEU A 100 -1.21 1.07 -11.98
C LEU A 100 -0.86 0.63 -13.41
N GLU A 101 -1.22 -0.59 -13.80
CA GLU A 101 -1.01 -1.09 -15.16
C GLU A 101 -1.75 -0.25 -16.20
N THR A 102 -2.98 0.17 -15.89
CA THR A 102 -3.75 1.07 -16.77
C THR A 102 -3.04 2.41 -16.90
N LYS A 103 -2.53 2.98 -15.79
CA LYS A 103 -1.78 4.24 -15.82
C LYS A 103 -0.48 4.11 -16.61
N PHE A 104 0.23 3.00 -16.49
CA PHE A 104 1.40 2.75 -17.31
C PHE A 104 1.05 2.69 -18.80
N LYS A 105 -0.04 2.00 -19.17
CA LYS A 105 -0.55 1.94 -20.56
C LYS A 105 -0.94 3.32 -21.09
N GLU A 106 -1.61 4.14 -20.28
CA GLU A 106 -1.98 5.51 -20.65
C GLU A 106 -0.75 6.39 -20.94
N HIS A 107 0.39 6.10 -20.30
CA HIS A 107 1.67 6.78 -20.53
C HIS A 107 2.52 6.12 -21.64
N GLY A 108 1.95 5.20 -22.42
CA GLY A 108 2.62 4.56 -23.55
C GLY A 108 3.57 3.42 -23.17
N MET A 109 3.42 2.84 -21.97
CA MET A 109 4.26 1.76 -21.48
C MET A 109 3.52 0.42 -21.44
N GLU A 110 4.27 -0.68 -21.37
CA GLU A 110 3.71 -2.01 -21.24
C GLU A 110 3.28 -2.28 -19.78
N GLY A 111 1.99 -2.11 -19.50
CA GLY A 111 1.46 -2.06 -18.13
C GLY A 111 1.92 -3.18 -17.19
N LYS A 112 1.67 -4.44 -17.53
CA LYS A 112 2.02 -5.60 -16.69
C LYS A 112 3.54 -5.71 -16.51
N SER A 113 4.29 -5.60 -17.60
CA SER A 113 5.75 -5.65 -17.59
C SER A 113 6.38 -4.56 -16.73
N CYS A 114 5.89 -3.32 -16.80
CA CYS A 114 6.32 -2.25 -15.90
C CYS A 114 5.92 -2.51 -14.45
N MET A 115 4.74 -3.08 -14.20
CA MET A 115 4.33 -3.45 -12.84
C MET A 115 5.29 -4.48 -12.24
N LEU A 116 5.67 -5.52 -13.00
CA LEU A 116 6.62 -6.56 -12.58
C LEU A 116 8.02 -5.97 -12.31
N ARG A 117 8.53 -5.08 -13.18
CA ARG A 117 9.80 -4.38 -12.96
C ARG A 117 9.79 -3.62 -11.64
N ASN A 118 8.73 -2.85 -11.38
CA ASN A 118 8.62 -2.05 -10.16
C ASN A 118 8.50 -2.92 -8.90
N ILE A 119 7.83 -4.07 -8.96
CA ILE A 119 7.82 -5.03 -7.84
C ILE A 119 9.22 -5.57 -7.57
N CYS A 120 9.94 -5.97 -8.62
CA CYS A 120 11.30 -6.50 -8.50
C CYS A 120 12.25 -5.47 -7.85
N GLU A 121 12.30 -4.25 -8.41
CA GLU A 121 13.18 -3.19 -7.90
C GLU A 121 12.82 -2.76 -6.47
N ALA A 122 11.53 -2.77 -6.11
CA ALA A 122 11.07 -2.48 -4.75
C ALA A 122 11.57 -3.52 -3.73
N ALA A 123 11.63 -4.79 -4.14
CA ALA A 123 12.12 -5.89 -3.31
C ALA A 123 13.65 -5.93 -3.25
N GLU A 124 14.34 -5.58 -4.33
CA GLU A 124 15.80 -5.46 -4.38
C GLU A 124 16.32 -4.28 -3.55
N THR A 125 15.63 -3.13 -3.62
CA THR A 125 16.03 -1.89 -2.93
C THR A 125 14.88 -1.29 -2.10
N PRO A 126 14.57 -1.85 -0.92
CA PRO A 126 13.43 -1.40 -0.14
C PRO A 126 13.58 0.03 0.41
N LEU A 127 12.54 0.86 0.27
CA LEU A 127 12.50 2.25 0.73
C LEU A 127 12.21 2.40 2.24
N HIS A 128 12.90 1.66 3.11
CA HIS A 128 12.60 1.59 4.55
C HIS A 128 12.75 2.90 5.34
N HIS A 129 13.21 3.99 4.72
CA HIS A 129 13.52 5.26 5.40
C HIS A 129 12.84 6.50 4.77
N ASN A 130 11.90 6.33 3.82
CA ASN A 130 11.24 7.44 3.12
C ASN A 130 9.92 7.91 3.78
N GLY A 131 9.76 7.70 5.09
CA GLY A 131 8.55 8.07 5.83
C GLY A 131 7.28 7.39 5.29
N LEU A 132 6.16 8.12 5.30
CA LEU A 132 4.86 7.59 4.86
C LEU A 132 4.88 7.04 3.43
N LEU A 133 5.59 7.72 2.52
CA LEU A 133 5.67 7.29 1.12
C LEU A 133 6.39 5.95 0.97
N GLY A 134 7.48 5.73 1.70
CA GLY A 134 8.18 4.45 1.73
C GLY A 134 7.27 3.31 2.19
N HIS A 135 6.44 3.54 3.21
CA HIS A 135 5.47 2.56 3.67
C HIS A 135 4.37 2.27 2.64
N ILE A 136 3.87 3.29 1.95
CA ILE A 136 2.88 3.09 0.87
C ILE A 136 3.48 2.24 -0.24
N MET A 137 4.68 2.58 -0.71
CA MET A 137 5.37 1.82 -1.76
C MET A 137 5.61 0.37 -1.33
N HIS A 138 6.07 0.15 -0.10
CA HIS A 138 6.24 -1.20 0.43
C HIS A 138 4.92 -1.99 0.44
N ILE A 139 3.82 -1.40 0.90
CA ILE A 139 2.50 -2.06 0.93
C ILE A 139 2.02 -2.40 -0.48
N VAL A 140 2.24 -1.53 -1.47
CA VAL A 140 1.80 -1.78 -2.85
C VAL A 140 2.66 -2.85 -3.51
N PHE A 141 3.99 -2.70 -3.47
CA PHE A 141 4.92 -3.48 -4.30
C PHE A 141 5.49 -4.75 -3.65
N THR A 142 5.03 -5.14 -2.45
CA THR A 142 5.50 -6.37 -1.75
C THR A 142 4.39 -7.42 -1.66
N PRO A 143 4.01 -8.13 -2.75
CA PRO A 143 2.80 -8.98 -2.81
C PRO A 143 2.64 -9.96 -1.65
N SER A 144 3.74 -10.44 -1.06
CA SER A 144 3.72 -11.31 0.13
C SER A 144 3.27 -10.64 1.43
N SER A 145 3.15 -9.31 1.49
CA SER A 145 2.86 -8.57 2.74
C SER A 145 1.39 -8.56 3.15
N SER A 146 0.50 -9.16 2.36
CA SER A 146 -0.95 -9.21 2.62
C SER A 146 -1.53 -10.61 2.50
N LYS A 147 -2.85 -10.70 2.69
CA LYS A 147 -3.62 -11.90 2.37
C LYS A 147 -3.49 -12.23 0.88
N GLU A 148 -3.46 -13.53 0.58
CA GLU A 148 -3.51 -14.07 -0.79
C GLU A 148 -4.87 -13.77 -1.42
N GLU A 149 -4.86 -13.02 -2.52
CA GLU A 149 -6.06 -12.56 -3.24
C GLU A 149 -6.24 -13.27 -4.60
N GLY A 150 -5.43 -14.29 -4.90
CA GLY A 150 -5.46 -14.99 -6.20
C GLY A 150 -4.83 -14.17 -7.33
N LEU A 151 -3.80 -13.38 -7.01
CA LEU A 151 -2.98 -12.69 -8.00
C LEU A 151 -2.21 -13.71 -8.87
N ASP A 152 -1.83 -13.28 -10.06
CA ASP A 152 -0.97 -14.07 -10.94
C ASP A 152 0.38 -14.37 -10.27
N ASP A 153 0.87 -15.60 -10.42
CA ASP A 153 2.12 -16.09 -9.84
C ASP A 153 3.31 -15.24 -10.30
N GLU A 154 3.21 -14.60 -11.48
CA GLU A 154 4.21 -13.68 -12.00
C GLU A 154 4.56 -12.52 -11.04
N TYR A 155 3.59 -12.00 -10.29
CA TYR A 155 3.85 -10.92 -9.33
C TYR A 155 4.69 -11.39 -8.13
N TYR A 156 4.43 -12.60 -7.63
CA TYR A 156 5.21 -13.20 -6.56
C TYR A 156 6.59 -13.63 -7.04
N GLN A 157 6.70 -14.06 -8.30
CA GLN A 157 7.98 -14.35 -8.93
C GLN A 157 8.85 -13.09 -9.04
N ALA A 158 8.29 -11.96 -9.48
CA ALA A 158 9.01 -10.69 -9.56
C ALA A 158 9.54 -10.24 -8.18
N GLU A 159 8.75 -10.41 -7.11
CA GLU A 159 9.20 -10.15 -5.74
C GLU A 159 10.36 -11.07 -5.34
N ALA A 160 10.26 -12.37 -5.62
CA ALA A 160 11.31 -13.34 -5.33
C ALA A 160 12.60 -13.09 -6.14
N ASP A 161 12.49 -12.55 -7.34
CA ASP A 161 13.62 -12.14 -8.17
C ASP A 161 14.34 -10.93 -7.59
N GLY A 162 13.57 -9.93 -7.11
CA GLY A 162 14.12 -8.75 -6.44
C GLY A 162 14.87 -9.11 -5.15
N LEU A 163 14.34 -10.05 -4.36
CA LEU A 163 15.03 -10.57 -3.17
C LEU A 163 16.36 -11.27 -3.49
N ARG A 164 16.55 -11.72 -4.74
CA ARG A 164 17.80 -12.32 -5.23
C ARG A 164 18.70 -11.32 -5.97
N GLY A 165 18.23 -10.10 -6.20
CA GLY A 165 18.92 -9.09 -7.02
C GLY A 165 18.97 -9.46 -8.50
N ASP A 166 17.96 -10.15 -9.02
CA ASP A 166 17.87 -10.61 -10.42
C ASP A 166 16.80 -9.83 -11.21
N CYS A 167 16.85 -8.49 -11.13
CA CYS A 167 15.88 -7.61 -11.79
C CYS A 167 16.24 -7.22 -13.23
N ASP A 168 17.45 -7.55 -13.70
CA ASP A 168 17.96 -7.16 -15.02
C ASP A 168 17.03 -7.59 -16.17
N LYS A 169 16.41 -8.77 -16.05
CA LYS A 169 15.47 -9.31 -17.05
C LYS A 169 14.20 -8.47 -17.23
N TYR A 170 13.84 -7.63 -16.26
CA TYR A 170 12.67 -6.75 -16.34
C TYR A 170 13.01 -5.37 -16.94
N LEU A 171 14.30 -5.00 -16.99
CA LEU A 171 14.77 -3.73 -17.57
C LEU A 171 14.44 -3.64 -19.06
N ASP A 172 14.59 -4.75 -19.78
CA ASP A 172 14.33 -4.84 -21.22
C ASP A 172 12.84 -4.70 -21.57
N LEU A 173 11.95 -5.05 -20.62
CA LEU A 173 10.50 -5.05 -20.82
C LEU A 173 9.85 -3.72 -20.47
N CYS A 174 10.44 -2.96 -19.55
CA CYS A 174 9.95 -1.64 -19.18
C CYS A 174 11.14 -0.74 -18.89
N PRO A 175 11.38 0.36 -19.63
CA PRO A 175 12.53 1.24 -19.39
C PRO A 175 12.35 2.18 -18.18
N PHE A 176 11.16 2.25 -17.61
CA PHE A 176 10.80 3.20 -16.56
C PHE A 176 10.65 2.54 -15.19
N SER A 177 11.40 3.05 -14.21
CA SER A 177 11.18 2.77 -12.80
C SER A 177 10.46 3.94 -12.14
N LEU A 178 9.43 3.65 -11.33
CA LEU A 178 8.86 4.67 -10.44
C LEU A 178 9.91 5.13 -9.43
N PHE A 179 10.81 4.24 -9.01
CA PHE A 179 11.83 4.52 -8.00
C PHE A 179 12.85 5.56 -8.47
N ASP A 180 13.16 5.61 -9.77
CA ASP A 180 14.03 6.65 -10.37
C ASP A 180 13.44 8.06 -10.25
N VAL A 181 12.10 8.17 -10.21
CA VAL A 181 11.41 9.46 -10.05
C VAL A 181 11.43 9.91 -8.59
N VAL A 182 11.35 8.97 -7.64
CA VAL A 182 11.25 9.27 -6.20
C VAL A 182 12.61 9.34 -5.52
N THR A 183 13.63 8.69 -6.06
CA THR A 183 14.98 8.68 -5.50
C THR A 183 15.97 9.35 -6.44
N ARG A 184 16.40 10.57 -6.11
CA ARG A 184 17.67 11.08 -6.63
C ARG A 184 18.79 10.47 -5.79
N LEU A 185 19.62 9.63 -6.40
CA LEU A 185 20.94 9.32 -5.86
C LEU A 185 21.72 10.63 -5.77
N VAL A 186 21.93 11.13 -4.56
CA VAL A 186 22.88 12.22 -4.31
C VAL A 186 24.27 11.59 -4.38
N GLU A 187 24.99 11.81 -5.48
CA GLU A 187 26.43 11.55 -5.52
C GLU A 187 27.11 12.50 -4.54
N ILE A 188 27.43 12.01 -3.34
CA ILE A 188 28.29 12.73 -2.41
C ILE A 188 29.71 12.60 -2.94
N ARG A 189 30.14 13.61 -3.69
CA ARG A 189 31.54 13.75 -4.10
C ARG A 189 32.36 14.09 -2.85
N HIS A 190 33.14 13.11 -2.37
CA HIS A 190 34.18 13.32 -1.37
C HIS A 190 35.33 14.16 -1.94
#